data_AF-A0AAV5G2R3-F1
#
_entry.id   AF-A0AAV5G2R3-F1
#
_cell.length_a   1.000
_cell.length_b   1.000
_cell.length_c   1.000
_cell.angle_alpha   90.00
_cell.angle_beta   90.00
_cell.angle_gamma   90.00
#
_symmetry.space_group_name_H-M   'P 1'
#
loop_
_entity.id
_entity.type
_entity.pdbx_description
1 polymer ?
#
loop_
_entity_poly.entity_id
_entity_poly.type
_entity_poly.pdbx_seq_one_letter_code
_entity_poly.pdbx_strand_id
1 'polypeptide(L)' 'MKVCMLGEAQHVEEAERVGLHSMDVEALKKMNKNKKLVKKLAKKYHAFLASEAIIKKILNFLDLVLTRQARNFSIDN' A
#
# COMPACT_ATOMS: atom_id res chain seq x y z
N MET A 1 -5.14 -13.86 -5.97
CA MET A 1 -5.00 -12.70 -5.06
C MET A 1 -3.74 -11.93 -5.43
N LYS A 2 -3.78 -10.59 -5.44
CA LYS A 2 -2.58 -9.76 -5.69
C LYS A 2 -2.28 -8.95 -4.44
N VAL A 3 -1.14 -9.24 -3.82
CA VAL A 3 -0.64 -8.54 -2.64
C VAL A 3 0.51 -7.65 -3.06
N CYS A 4 0.59 -6.45 -2.49
CA CYS A 4 1.69 -5.53 -2.69
C CYS A 4 2.31 -5.20 -1.34
N MET A 5 3.63 -5.27 -1.22
CA MET A 5 4.35 -4.85 -0.04
C MET A 5 4.76 -3.38 -0.17
N LEU A 6 4.51 -2.59 0.86
CA LEU A 6 4.85 -1.17 0.94
C LEU A 6 5.71 -0.98 2.18
N GLY A 7 6.98 -0.67 2.00
CA GLY A 7 7.91 -0.63 3.10
C GLY A 7 9.08 0.29 2.81
N GLU A 8 9.93 0.45 3.81
CA GLU A 8 11.25 1.06 3.64
C GLU A 8 12.16 0.11 2.86
N ALA A 9 13.34 0.60 2.45
CA ALA A 9 14.29 -0.13 1.60
C ALA A 9 14.53 -1.60 2.04
N GLN A 10 14.69 -1.85 3.34
CA GLN A 10 14.87 -3.22 3.86
C GLN A 10 13.70 -4.16 3.56
N HIS A 11 12.46 -3.67 3.64
CA HIS A 11 11.27 -4.48 3.36
C HIS A 11 11.11 -4.71 1.85
N VAL A 12 11.39 -3.68 1.05
CA VAL A 12 11.37 -3.75 -0.42
C VAL A 12 12.35 -4.81 -0.91
N GLU A 13 13.57 -4.82 -0.36
CA GLU A 13 14.63 -5.77 -0.70
C GLU A 13 14.27 -7.21 -0.29
N GLU A 14 13.69 -7.39 0.90
CA GLU A 14 13.21 -8.70 1.38
C GLU A 14 12.10 -9.24 0.46
N ALA A 15 11.14 -8.39 0.09
CA ALA A 15 10.08 -8.76 -0.83
C ALA A 15 10.60 -9.07 -2.23
N GLU A 16 11.56 -8.31 -2.76
CA GLU A 16 12.18 -8.63 -4.05
C GLU A 16 12.91 -9.97 -4.02
N ARG A 17 13.60 -10.30 -2.92
CA ARG A 17 14.24 -11.62 -2.75
C ARG A 17 13.23 -12.76 -2.72
N VAL A 18 12.04 -12.54 -2.17
CA VAL A 18 10.95 -13.54 -2.12
C VAL A 18 10.11 -13.53 -3.43
N GLY A 19 10.40 -12.62 -4.37
CA GLY A 19 9.63 -12.48 -5.62
C GLY A 19 8.25 -11.84 -5.42
N LEU A 20 8.05 -11.13 -4.31
CA LEU A 20 6.87 -10.34 -4.01
C LEU A 20 6.95 -8.95 -4.64
N HIS A 21 5.79 -8.43 -5.04
CA HIS A 21 5.72 -7.09 -5.60
C HIS A 21 5.84 -6.06 -4.47
N SER A 22 6.95 -5.32 -4.44
CA SER A 22 7.19 -4.25 -3.47
C SER A 22 7.12 -2.86 -4.12
N MET A 23 6.78 -1.85 -3.33
CA MET A 23 6.75 -0.46 -3.75
C MET A 23 7.24 0.43 -2.62
N ASP A 24 8.12 1.37 -2.95
CA ASP A 24 8.74 2.26 -1.98
C ASP A 24 7.78 3.38 -1.49
N VAL A 25 8.05 3.89 -0.29
CA VAL A 25 7.29 4.99 0.33
C VAL A 25 7.36 6.27 -0.51
N GLU A 26 8.49 6.52 -1.17
CA GLU A 26 8.64 7.68 -2.05
C GLU A 26 7.71 7.61 -3.27
N ALA A 27 7.60 6.42 -3.89
CA ALA A 27 6.70 6.19 -5.01
C ALA A 27 5.23 6.37 -4.58
N LEU A 28 4.87 5.86 -3.39
CA LEU A 28 3.55 6.03 -2.81
C LEU A 28 3.22 7.51 -2.58
N LYS A 29 4.17 8.30 -2.05
CA LYS A 29 4.00 9.75 -1.81
C LYS A 29 3.75 10.53 -3.10
N LYS A 30 4.39 10.13 -4.20
CA LYS A 30 4.17 10.71 -5.54
C LYS A 30 2.81 10.34 -6.10
N MET A 31 2.34 9.11 -5.86
CA MET A 31 1.03 8.62 -6.32
C MET A 31 -0.14 9.20 -5.49
N ASN A 32 0.10 9.56 -4.23
CA ASN A 32 -0.90 10.18 -3.36
C ASN A 32 -1.40 11.55 -3.84
N LYS A 33 -0.62 12.28 -4.66
CA LYS A 33 -1.09 13.53 -5.27
C LYS A 33 -2.29 13.32 -6.22
N ASN A 34 -2.44 12.13 -6.80
CA ASN A 34 -3.49 11.81 -7.77
C ASN A 34 -4.46 10.73 -7.26
N LYS A 35 -5.63 11.17 -6.76
CA LYS A 35 -6.73 10.27 -6.32
C LYS A 35 -7.17 9.24 -7.39
N LYS A 36 -7.03 9.55 -8.68
CA LYS A 36 -7.35 8.62 -9.80
C LYS A 36 -6.41 7.40 -9.83
N LEU A 37 -5.12 7.60 -9.57
CA LEU A 37 -4.13 6.52 -9.59
C LEU A 37 -4.30 5.62 -8.38
N VAL A 38 -4.59 6.19 -7.21
CA VAL A 38 -4.84 5.40 -6.00
C VAL A 38 -6.11 4.55 -6.14
N LYS A 39 -7.18 5.07 -6.77
CA LYS A 39 -8.37 4.25 -7.09
C LYS A 39 -8.08 3.09 -8.05
N LYS A 40 -7.15 3.27 -9.01
CA LYS A 40 -6.70 2.19 -9.90
C LYS A 40 -5.84 1.16 -9.15
N LEU A 41 -4.97 1.61 -8.26
CA LEU A 41 -4.12 0.77 -7.40
C LEU A 41 -4.96 -0.10 -6.48
N ALA A 42 -5.93 0.51 -5.80
CA ALA A 42 -6.90 -0.24 -5.02
C ALA A 42 -7.62 -1.27 -5.90
N LYS A 43 -8.07 -0.95 -7.12
CA LYS A 43 -8.67 -1.99 -7.99
C LYS A 43 -7.70 -3.10 -8.43
N LYS A 44 -6.39 -2.82 -8.48
CA LYS A 44 -5.37 -3.76 -8.96
C LYS A 44 -4.91 -4.75 -7.88
N TYR A 45 -4.84 -4.30 -6.63
CA TYR A 45 -4.37 -5.11 -5.49
C TYR A 45 -5.50 -5.37 -4.49
N HIS A 46 -5.52 -6.60 -3.96
CA HIS A 46 -6.54 -7.05 -3.01
C HIS A 46 -6.12 -6.76 -1.57
N ALA A 47 -4.82 -6.88 -1.28
CA ALA A 47 -4.24 -6.57 0.02
C ALA A 47 -2.93 -5.82 -0.15
N PHE A 48 -2.58 -5.02 0.86
CA PHE A 48 -1.31 -4.34 0.97
C PHE A 48 -0.68 -4.71 2.31
N LEU A 49 0.60 -5.07 2.29
CA LEU A 49 1.41 -5.34 3.47
C LEU A 49 2.32 -4.15 3.69
N ALA A 50 2.43 -3.62 4.90
CA ALA A 50 3.26 -2.46 5.14
C ALA A 50 3.66 -2.33 6.61
N SER A 51 4.71 -1.55 6.88
CA SER A 51 5.04 -1.12 8.25
C SER A 51 3.93 -0.22 8.81
N GLU A 52 3.71 -0.28 10.12
CA GLU A 52 2.63 0.42 10.84
C GLU A 52 2.59 1.93 10.53
N ALA A 53 3.76 2.57 10.38
CA ALA A 53 3.87 3.99 10.04
C ALA A 53 3.27 4.30 8.65
N ILE A 54 3.43 3.39 7.69
CA ILE A 54 2.91 3.51 6.33
C ILE A 54 1.41 3.16 6.32
N ILE A 55 0.99 2.14 7.06
CA ILE A 55 -0.43 1.76 7.21
C ILE A 55 -1.23 2.95 7.73
N LYS A 56 -0.79 3.63 8.79
CA LYS A 56 -1.46 4.82 9.34
C LYS A 56 -1.61 5.94 8.31
N LYS A 57 -0.60 6.11 7.45
CA LYS A 57 -0.59 7.12 6.38
C LYS A 57 -1.55 6.77 5.24
N ILE A 58 -1.64 5.48 4.92
CA ILE A 58 -2.56 4.93 3.91
C ILE A 58 -4.01 5.00 4.40
N LEU A 59 -4.28 4.63 5.65
CA LEU A 59 -5.63 4.71 6.25
C LEU A 59 -6.14 6.16 6.23
N ASN A 60 -5.36 7.10 6.79
CA ASN A 60 -5.70 8.53 6.73
C ASN A 60 -5.92 9.05 5.30
N PHE A 61 -5.19 8.53 4.31
CA PHE A 61 -5.35 8.91 2.91
C PHE A 61 -6.61 8.32 2.27
N LEU A 62 -6.90 7.03 2.52
CA LEU A 62 -8.06 6.35 1.95
C LEU A 62 -9.37 6.83 2.57
N ASP A 63 -9.36 7.20 3.85
CA ASP A 63 -10.53 7.74 4.56
C ASP A 63 -11.05 9.04 3.92
N LEU A 64 -10.16 9.87 3.36
CA LEU A 64 -10.50 11.08 2.60
C LEU A 64 -10.96 10.80 1.14
N VAL A 65 -10.90 9.56 0.66
CA VAL A 65 -11.16 9.18 -0.74
C VAL A 65 -12.33 8.21 -0.92
N LEU A 66 -12.70 7.42 0.10
CA LEU A 66 -13.71 6.36 0.00
C LEU A 66 -14.57 6.22 1.26
N THR A 67 -15.71 6.91 1.32
CA THR A 67 -16.74 6.74 2.36
C THR A 67 -17.49 5.38 2.30
N ARG A 68 -16.95 4.32 1.68
CA ARG A 68 -17.69 3.04 1.54
C ARG A 68 -16.93 1.77 1.10
N GLN A 69 -15.61 1.69 1.18
CA GLN A 69 -14.86 0.48 0.79
C GLN A 69 -13.76 0.20 1.81
N ALA A 70 -14.15 -0.29 2.98
CA ALA A 70 -13.23 -0.87 3.95
C ALA A 70 -12.54 -2.08 3.30
N ARG A 71 -11.22 -2.03 3.15
CA ARG A 71 -10.43 -3.17 2.73
C ARG A 71 -9.47 -3.54 3.83
N ASN A 72 -9.49 -4.83 4.13
CA ASN A 72 -8.66 -5.47 5.14
C ASN A 72 -7.18 -5.23 4.82
N PHE A 73 -6.54 -4.39 5.63
CA PHE A 73 -5.09 -4.39 5.78
C PHE A 73 -4.78 -5.46 6.83
N SER A 74 -4.18 -6.58 6.42
CA SER A 74 -3.64 -7.55 7.38
C SER A 74 -2.43 -6.93 8.05
N ILE A 75 -2.49 -6.89 9.37
CA ILE A 75 -1.37 -6.61 10.25
C ILE A 75 -0.66 -7.95 10.42
N ASP A 76 0.43 -8.16 9.70
CA ASP A 76 1.36 -9.22 10.06
C ASP A 76 2.30 -8.62 11.11
N ASN A 77 2.14 -9.12 12.34
CA ASN A 77 2.87 -8.81 13.57
C ASN A 77 4.26 -9.47 13.55
#